data_AF-A0A969CBD4-F1
#
_entry.id   AF-A0A969CBD4-F1
#
_cell.length_a   1.000
_cell.length_b   1.000
_cell.length_c   1.000
_cell.angle_alpha   90.00
_cell.angle_beta   90.00
_cell.angle_gamma   90.00
#
_symmetry.space_group_name_H-M   'P 1'
#
loop_
_entity.id
_entity.type
_entity.pdbx_description
1 polymer ?
#
loop_
_entity_poly.entity_id
_entity_poly.type
_entity_poly.pdbx_seq_one_letter_code
_entity_poly.pdbx_strand_id
1 'polypeptide(L)'
;MIGKQIKGTGFRGCLNYVLGKKDAALIGGNMCGQTPEELAAEFAIARQLKPNLKVAVFHATLSVASTQKLEDSEENDERWLAIATDYMKAMQFDNNQYAVVKHSDTEHDHIHIVASRICLDGSVVDDSWDYYTSQETIRQLERNYNLETVTPSWETDKRAQTTGERRQLKSKGNKSVRVQLQDLIDEVTQDNPSMPEFVYRLQQEGVEVQLTLTQTGFNQGISYNLDRVAFSGTQLGKAYTFSGLQKHRDVSYDRERDNALIAALMQPQYLAIAPSEVEENDLEPSQFELTATVLATPATAHELELSQAELAATAPATPATANELELQLSMLPEPDRNQWQKVRSHLAAEYSLPLELLDLLHSHSWLYAANSEKAVFTARTLEGEARFAFVLDERGNFTATDFLPSEAAFWVATTGEIERAAIASNPIEALSLLLIEQENNQDNPATTPATIYLGIERTSQLPAQFLQELDRVIIAIAEDSHLARNAISLLPNAELVSPQSSWNDIWIQLIDREQQTHKQNNPQYKQRLQDIELD
;
A
#
# COMPACT_ATOMS: atom_id res chain seq x y z
N MET A 1 -8.13 6.07 26.11
CA MET A 1 -7.82 7.25 25.29
C MET A 1 -7.92 6.89 23.80
N ILE A 2 -8.25 7.86 22.95
CA ILE A 2 -8.24 7.77 21.49
C ILE A 2 -7.32 8.88 20.97
N GLY A 3 -6.49 8.58 19.96
CA GLY A 3 -5.65 9.57 19.28
C GLY A 3 -5.98 9.73 17.81
N LYS A 4 -5.74 10.92 17.27
CA LYS A 4 -5.75 11.20 15.82
C LYS A 4 -4.66 12.19 15.48
N GLN A 5 -3.93 11.94 14.39
CA GLN A 5 -2.90 12.84 13.85
C GLN A 5 -3.35 13.41 12.51
N ILE A 6 -2.94 14.65 12.24
CA ILE A 6 -3.18 15.38 10.99
C ILE A 6 -1.87 16.14 10.67
N LYS A 7 -1.45 16.12 9.40
CA LYS A 7 -0.23 16.77 8.92
C LYS A 7 -0.61 17.93 7.98
N GLY A 8 0.04 19.08 8.09
CA GLY A 8 -0.42 20.33 7.42
C GLY A 8 0.69 21.25 6.91
N THR A 9 0.30 22.20 6.05
CA THR A 9 1.21 23.08 5.30
C THR A 9 1.46 24.44 5.96
N GLY A 10 0.49 24.95 6.75
CA GLY A 10 0.57 26.29 7.36
C GLY A 10 -0.24 26.44 8.66
N PHE A 11 0.42 26.96 9.69
CA PHE A 11 -0.09 27.03 11.07
C PHE A 11 -1.36 27.86 11.23
N ARG A 12 -1.44 29.02 10.57
CA ARG A 12 -2.56 29.98 10.65
C ARG A 12 -3.94 29.33 10.41
N GLY A 13 -4.03 28.40 9.45
CA GLY A 13 -5.26 27.67 9.15
C GLY A 13 -5.62 26.62 10.20
N CYS A 14 -4.63 25.89 10.72
CA CYS A 14 -4.80 24.93 11.81
C CYS A 14 -5.23 25.63 13.11
N LEU A 15 -4.56 26.73 13.47
CA LEU A 15 -4.90 27.54 14.64
C LEU A 15 -6.32 28.14 14.56
N ASN A 16 -6.73 28.66 13.39
CA ASN A 16 -8.11 29.11 13.18
C ASN A 16 -9.13 27.98 13.31
N TYR A 17 -8.81 26.75 12.89
CA TYR A 17 -9.71 25.60 13.02
C TYR A 17 -9.85 25.14 14.48
N VAL A 18 -8.76 25.16 15.24
CA VAL A 18 -8.72 24.74 16.64
C VAL A 18 -9.32 25.83 17.54
N LEU A 19 -8.68 27.00 17.65
CA LEU A 19 -9.11 28.09 18.53
C LEU A 19 -10.39 28.82 18.06
N GLY A 20 -10.90 28.51 16.86
CA GLY A 20 -12.13 29.10 16.33
C GLY A 20 -13.43 28.49 16.86
N LYS A 21 -13.37 27.47 17.73
CA LYS A 21 -14.55 26.96 18.44
C LYS A 21 -14.90 27.87 19.63
N LYS A 22 -16.17 27.85 20.06
CA LYS A 22 -16.64 28.62 21.22
C LYS A 22 -16.03 28.16 22.54
N ASP A 23 -15.88 26.85 22.69
CA ASP A 23 -15.52 26.20 23.96
C ASP A 23 -14.06 25.70 23.87
N ALA A 24 -13.20 26.53 23.27
CA ALA A 24 -11.77 26.30 23.11
C ALA A 24 -10.95 27.15 24.08
N ALA A 25 -10.12 26.49 24.89
CA ALA A 25 -9.19 27.13 25.82
C ALA A 25 -7.75 26.79 25.43
N LEU A 26 -6.92 27.81 25.17
CA LEU A 26 -5.46 27.64 25.08
C LEU A 26 -4.94 27.37 26.49
N ILE A 27 -4.66 26.10 26.82
CA ILE A 27 -4.23 25.71 28.17
C ILE A 27 -2.71 25.79 28.35
N GLY A 28 -1.93 25.80 27.26
CA GLY A 28 -0.48 25.99 27.34
C GLY A 28 0.28 25.66 26.06
N GLY A 29 1.56 25.34 26.21
CA GLY A 29 2.54 25.19 25.13
C GLY A 29 3.90 25.75 25.56
N ASN A 30 4.78 26.03 24.60
CA ASN A 30 6.06 26.73 24.82
C ASN A 30 6.19 28.03 24.01
N MET A 31 5.05 28.65 23.69
CA MET A 31 4.93 29.93 22.97
C MET A 31 4.12 30.93 23.80
N CYS A 32 4.29 32.22 23.53
CA CYS A 32 3.68 33.30 24.32
C CYS A 32 2.30 33.74 23.77
N GLY A 33 2.10 33.67 22.46
CA GLY A 33 0.93 34.15 21.75
C GLY A 33 -0.39 33.52 22.26
N GLN A 34 -1.43 34.34 22.34
CA GLN A 34 -2.75 33.92 22.84
C GLN A 34 -3.78 33.81 21.71
N THR A 35 -3.53 34.47 20.60
CA THR A 35 -4.39 34.47 19.41
C THR A 35 -3.89 33.55 18.29
N PRO A 36 -4.78 33.08 17.41
CA PRO A 36 -4.43 32.37 16.17
C PRO A 36 -3.49 33.13 15.21
N GLU A 37 -3.38 34.45 15.37
CA GLU A 37 -2.50 35.37 14.66
C GLU A 37 -1.10 35.39 15.27
N GLU A 38 -1.00 35.60 16.59
CA GLU A 38 0.27 35.65 17.33
C GLU A 38 0.99 34.30 17.31
N LEU A 39 0.27 33.20 17.61
CA LEU A 39 0.84 31.84 17.56
C LEU A 39 1.33 31.50 16.14
N ALA A 40 0.64 31.96 15.09
CA ALA A 40 1.09 31.76 13.72
C ALA A 40 2.35 32.60 13.37
N ALA A 41 2.53 33.75 14.02
CA ALA A 41 3.74 34.56 13.89
C ALA A 41 4.92 33.98 14.68
N GLU A 42 4.69 33.40 15.86
CA GLU A 42 5.72 32.68 16.61
C GLU A 42 6.16 31.40 15.88
N PHE A 43 5.23 30.57 15.38
CA PHE A 43 5.56 29.44 14.51
C PHE A 43 6.32 29.86 13.23
N ALA A 44 6.16 31.11 12.77
CA ALA A 44 6.91 31.61 11.61
C ALA A 44 8.41 31.77 11.90
N ILE A 45 8.85 31.69 13.16
CA ILE A 45 10.28 31.74 13.55
C ILE A 45 10.97 30.43 13.14
N ALA A 46 10.56 29.27 13.66
CA ALA A 46 11.14 27.98 13.21
C ALA A 46 10.89 27.74 11.71
N ARG A 47 9.77 28.24 11.16
CA ARG A 47 9.46 28.14 9.72
C ARG A 47 10.51 28.77 8.81
N GLN A 48 11.23 29.81 9.26
CA GLN A 48 12.31 30.44 8.50
C GLN A 48 13.54 29.54 8.31
N LEU A 49 13.73 28.53 9.17
CA LEU A 49 14.84 27.58 9.06
C LEU A 49 14.64 26.57 7.91
N LYS A 50 13.37 26.26 7.57
CA LYS A 50 12.99 25.38 6.46
C LYS A 50 11.78 25.95 5.70
N PRO A 51 11.93 27.03 4.92
CA PRO A 51 10.81 27.68 4.22
C PRO A 51 10.17 26.76 3.17
N ASN A 52 10.96 25.90 2.52
CA ASN A 52 10.51 25.03 1.43
C ASN A 52 9.86 23.71 1.89
N LEU A 53 9.87 23.39 3.19
CA LEU A 53 9.28 22.14 3.70
C LEU A 53 7.76 22.14 3.42
N LYS A 54 7.28 21.23 2.58
CA LYS A 54 5.87 21.20 2.15
C LYS A 54 4.91 20.94 3.33
N VAL A 55 5.31 20.11 4.30
CA VAL A 55 4.50 19.70 5.46
C VAL A 55 5.23 20.08 6.75
N ALA A 56 4.90 21.23 7.33
CA ALA A 56 5.58 21.79 8.50
C ALA A 56 4.74 21.75 9.79
N VAL A 57 3.42 21.55 9.68
CA VAL A 57 2.50 21.48 10.82
C VAL A 57 2.23 20.03 11.19
N PHE A 58 2.39 19.71 12.47
CA PHE A 58 1.85 18.52 13.10
C PHE A 58 0.64 18.92 13.97
N HIS A 59 -0.45 18.17 13.88
CA HIS A 59 -1.66 18.41 14.65
C HIS A 59 -2.18 17.08 15.22
N ALA A 60 -1.90 16.83 16.50
CA ALA A 60 -2.46 15.72 17.24
C ALA A 60 -3.76 16.11 17.93
N THR A 61 -4.61 15.11 18.17
CA THR A 61 -5.83 15.20 18.98
C THR A 61 -5.85 14.00 19.92
N LEU A 62 -5.96 14.23 21.23
CA LEU A 62 -6.03 13.19 22.26
C LEU A 62 -7.35 13.32 23.02
N SER A 63 -8.08 12.22 23.17
CA SER A 63 -9.43 12.20 23.76
C SER A 63 -9.57 11.09 24.80
N VAL A 64 -10.19 11.38 25.95
CA VAL A 64 -10.53 10.35 26.95
C VAL A 64 -11.75 9.52 26.54
N ALA A 65 -11.98 8.39 27.22
CA ALA A 65 -13.17 7.58 27.01
C ALA A 65 -14.43 8.38 27.40
N SER A 66 -15.57 8.13 26.73
CA SER A 66 -16.85 8.82 27.02
C SER A 66 -17.37 8.56 28.44
N THR A 67 -16.93 7.47 29.04
CA THR A 67 -17.13 7.03 30.43
C THR A 67 -16.27 7.81 31.45
N GLN A 68 -15.21 8.47 30.99
CA GLN A 68 -14.23 9.18 31.82
C GLN A 68 -14.12 10.65 31.40
N LYS A 69 -15.22 11.41 31.52
CA LYS A 69 -15.12 12.87 31.52
C LYS A 69 -14.31 13.36 32.71
N LEU A 70 -13.56 14.44 32.53
CA LEU A 70 -12.69 15.04 33.53
C LEU A 70 -13.20 16.46 33.86
N GLU A 71 -13.34 16.78 35.14
CA GLU A 71 -13.99 18.02 35.59
C GLU A 71 -13.27 19.28 35.12
N ASP A 72 -14.02 20.32 34.74
CA ASP A 72 -13.46 21.57 34.22
C ASP A 72 -12.80 22.37 35.36
N SER A 73 -11.48 22.21 35.49
CA SER A 73 -10.70 22.57 36.68
C SER A 73 -9.22 22.74 36.32
N GLU A 74 -8.49 23.55 37.09
CA GLU A 74 -7.05 23.81 36.86
C GLU A 74 -6.21 22.53 36.99
N GLU A 75 -6.52 21.63 37.95
CA GLU A 75 -5.87 20.32 38.12
C GLU A 75 -6.02 19.41 36.88
N ASN A 76 -7.17 19.48 36.19
CA ASN A 76 -7.41 18.75 34.95
C ASN A 76 -6.61 19.35 33.78
N ASP A 77 -6.45 20.67 33.72
CA ASP A 77 -5.64 21.33 32.70
C ASP A 77 -4.15 21.06 32.89
N GLU A 78 -3.65 21.08 34.13
CA GLU A 78 -2.30 20.61 34.48
C GLU A 78 -2.08 19.14 34.06
N ARG A 79 -3.05 18.26 34.33
CA ARG A 79 -3.00 16.84 33.90
C ARG A 79 -2.98 16.70 32.39
N TRP A 80 -3.77 17.49 31.65
CA TRP A 80 -3.76 17.49 30.19
C TRP A 80 -2.46 18.04 29.61
N LEU A 81 -1.84 19.05 30.23
CA LEU A 81 -0.53 19.55 29.85
C LEU A 81 0.58 18.51 30.08
N ALA A 82 0.53 17.78 31.19
CA ALA A 82 1.46 16.68 31.46
C ALA A 82 1.34 15.56 30.40
N ILE A 83 0.11 15.12 30.10
CA ILE A 83 -0.20 14.16 29.02
C ILE A 83 0.31 14.69 27.66
N ALA A 84 0.10 15.96 27.35
CA ALA A 84 0.55 16.57 26.10
C ALA A 84 2.08 16.62 25.98
N THR A 85 2.78 16.96 27.07
CA THR A 85 4.25 17.04 27.10
C THR A 85 4.89 15.66 27.00
N ASP A 86 4.38 14.65 27.70
CA ASP A 86 4.85 13.27 27.56
C ASP A 86 4.57 12.70 26.17
N TYR A 87 3.37 12.97 25.61
CA TYR A 87 3.04 12.59 24.24
C TYR A 87 4.02 13.20 23.24
N MET A 88 4.25 14.51 23.32
CA MET A 88 5.16 15.24 22.43
C MET A 88 6.59 14.71 22.52
N LYS A 89 7.09 14.46 23.73
CA LYS A 89 8.43 13.92 23.95
C LYS A 89 8.59 12.51 23.39
N ALA A 90 7.62 11.61 23.60
CA ALA A 90 7.64 10.26 23.04
C ALA A 90 7.53 10.27 21.50
N MET A 91 6.81 11.27 20.95
CA MET A 91 6.71 11.54 19.51
C MET A 91 7.90 12.32 18.93
N GLN A 92 8.99 12.52 19.68
CA GLN A 92 10.21 13.22 19.24
C GLN A 92 10.03 14.71 18.91
N PHE A 93 9.02 15.38 19.50
CA PHE A 93 8.83 16.83 19.45
C PHE A 93 9.31 17.52 20.74
N ASP A 94 10.52 17.22 21.21
CA ASP A 94 11.07 17.78 22.44
C ASP A 94 11.79 19.14 22.24
N ASN A 95 12.33 19.39 21.04
CA ASN A 95 12.99 20.65 20.66
C ASN A 95 12.14 21.52 19.71
N ASN A 96 10.82 21.52 19.88
CA ASN A 96 9.85 22.02 18.89
C ASN A 96 8.90 23.07 19.48
N GLN A 97 8.53 24.07 18.67
CA GLN A 97 7.44 24.99 19.05
C GLN A 97 6.10 24.23 19.08
N TYR A 98 5.28 24.45 20.11
CA TYR A 98 3.93 23.87 20.20
C TYR A 98 2.96 24.67 21.08
N ALA A 99 1.67 24.44 20.84
CA ALA A 99 0.53 24.95 21.61
C ALA A 99 -0.47 23.82 21.88
N VAL A 100 -1.13 23.86 23.04
CA VAL A 100 -2.10 22.87 23.52
C VAL A 100 -3.43 23.57 23.78
N VAL A 101 -4.49 23.12 23.11
CA VAL A 101 -5.84 23.70 23.20
C VAL A 101 -6.83 22.64 23.64
N LYS A 102 -7.51 22.87 24.75
CA LYS A 102 -8.59 22.04 25.28
C LYS A 102 -9.91 22.39 24.61
N HIS A 103 -10.70 21.37 24.30
CA HIS A 103 -12.04 21.48 23.74
C HIS A 103 -13.07 20.73 24.62
N SER A 104 -14.05 21.48 25.12
CA SER A 104 -15.15 20.95 25.94
C SER A 104 -16.46 20.74 25.13
N ASP A 105 -16.43 20.96 23.81
CA ASP A 105 -17.63 21.02 22.93
C ASP A 105 -18.25 19.66 22.55
N THR A 106 -17.75 18.53 23.07
CA THR A 106 -18.24 17.20 22.66
C THR A 106 -18.51 16.23 23.82
N GLU A 107 -19.07 15.07 23.44
CA GLU A 107 -19.31 13.89 24.27
C GLU A 107 -18.00 13.36 24.93
N HIS A 108 -16.83 13.71 24.39
CA HIS A 108 -15.50 13.42 24.94
C HIS A 108 -14.73 14.72 25.22
N ASP A 109 -14.05 14.78 26.36
CA ASP A 109 -13.08 15.83 26.63
C ASP A 109 -11.79 15.52 25.85
N HIS A 110 -11.24 16.53 25.19
CA HIS A 110 -10.09 16.33 24.31
C HIS A 110 -9.20 17.57 24.22
N ILE A 111 -7.92 17.33 23.98
CA ILE A 111 -6.96 18.37 23.60
C ILE A 111 -6.55 18.21 22.14
N HIS A 112 -6.25 19.36 21.52
CA HIS A 112 -5.47 19.44 20.29
C HIS A 112 -4.07 19.94 20.63
N ILE A 113 -3.06 19.28 20.10
CA ILE A 113 -1.67 19.73 20.17
C ILE A 113 -1.27 20.15 18.76
N VAL A 114 -0.95 21.43 18.58
CA VAL A 114 -0.45 21.99 17.32
C VAL A 114 1.03 22.23 17.49
N ALA A 115 1.87 21.66 16.63
CA ALA A 115 3.32 21.74 16.74
C ALA A 115 4.01 21.98 15.39
N SER A 116 5.20 22.57 15.45
CA SER A 116 6.12 22.66 14.33
C SER A 116 6.89 21.34 14.19
N ARG A 117 6.86 20.72 13.01
CA ARG A 117 7.81 19.64 12.67
C ARG A 117 9.25 20.14 12.57
N ILE A 118 9.46 21.43 12.34
CA ILE A 118 10.79 22.05 12.30
C ILE A 118 11.20 22.34 13.74
N CYS A 119 12.31 21.75 14.17
CA CYS A 119 12.91 21.93 15.49
C CYS A 119 13.61 23.30 15.59
N LEU A 120 13.92 23.76 16.80
CA LEU A 120 14.56 25.06 17.03
C LEU A 120 16.02 25.12 16.51
N ASP A 121 16.66 23.96 16.28
CA ASP A 121 17.96 23.83 15.59
C ASP A 121 17.85 23.77 14.06
N GLY A 122 16.63 23.71 13.51
CA GLY A 122 16.37 23.59 12.07
C GLY A 122 16.38 22.16 11.53
N SER A 123 16.55 21.13 12.37
CA SER A 123 16.19 19.75 12.02
C SER A 123 14.67 19.61 11.83
N VAL A 124 14.21 18.45 11.36
CA VAL A 124 12.80 18.16 11.12
C VAL A 124 12.45 16.82 11.72
N VAL A 125 11.46 16.78 12.61
CA VAL A 125 10.93 15.54 13.18
C VAL A 125 10.39 14.67 12.05
N ASP A 126 10.90 13.44 11.93
CA ASP A 126 10.46 12.50 10.91
C ASP A 126 8.98 12.14 11.06
N ASP A 127 8.34 11.70 9.98
CA ASP A 127 6.93 11.30 10.00
C ASP A 127 6.65 9.92 9.40
N SER A 128 7.68 9.08 9.28
CA SER A 128 7.56 7.64 9.07
C SER A 128 7.07 6.97 10.35
N TRP A 129 6.18 5.98 10.22
CA TRP A 129 5.64 5.19 11.34
C TRP A 129 4.97 5.99 12.49
N ASP A 130 4.75 7.30 12.34
CA ASP A 130 4.23 8.19 13.38
C ASP A 130 2.86 7.74 13.92
N TYR A 131 2.03 7.12 13.08
CA TYR A 131 0.77 6.48 13.52
C TYR A 131 0.99 5.32 14.49
N TYR A 132 2.02 4.50 14.31
CA TYR A 132 2.38 3.41 15.21
C TYR A 132 3.01 3.94 16.50
N THR A 133 3.96 4.87 16.40
CA THR A 133 4.60 5.51 17.55
C THR A 133 3.59 6.23 18.44
N SER A 134 2.66 6.98 17.84
CA SER A 134 1.56 7.65 18.57
C SER A 134 0.64 6.64 19.23
N GLN A 135 0.30 5.56 18.54
CA GLN A 135 -0.54 4.49 19.06
C GLN A 135 0.09 3.80 20.28
N GLU A 136 1.38 3.46 20.23
CA GLU A 136 2.08 2.90 21.39
C GLU A 136 2.18 3.93 22.52
N THR A 137 2.56 5.16 22.20
CA THR A 137 2.62 6.29 23.16
C THR A 137 1.29 6.45 23.90
N ILE A 138 0.16 6.37 23.21
CA ILE A 138 -1.18 6.44 23.85
C ILE A 138 -1.43 5.27 24.80
N ARG A 139 -1.01 4.04 24.45
CA ARG A 139 -1.09 2.87 25.35
C ARG A 139 -0.14 3.00 26.55
N GLN A 140 0.96 3.72 26.43
CA GLN A 140 1.86 4.05 27.55
C GLN A 140 1.25 5.15 28.45
N LEU A 141 0.74 6.24 27.87
CA LEU A 141 0.05 7.33 28.58
C LEU A 141 -1.17 6.86 29.36
N GLU A 142 -1.96 5.92 28.82
CA GLU A 142 -3.09 5.32 29.53
C GLU A 142 -2.66 4.65 30.85
N ARG A 143 -1.51 3.97 30.86
CA ARG A 143 -0.94 3.35 32.06
C ARG A 143 -0.38 4.41 33.01
N ASN A 144 0.43 5.33 32.49
CA ASN A 144 1.11 6.35 33.28
C ASN A 144 0.14 7.30 34.00
N TYR A 145 -0.95 7.69 33.33
CA TYR A 145 -1.95 8.64 33.85
C TYR A 145 -3.21 7.96 34.39
N ASN A 146 -3.25 6.62 34.49
CA ASN A 146 -4.38 5.81 34.95
C ASN A 146 -5.71 6.21 34.24
N LEU A 147 -5.69 6.14 32.92
CA LEU A 147 -6.82 6.46 32.04
C LEU A 147 -7.40 5.19 31.42
N GLU A 148 -8.69 5.22 31.11
CA GLU A 148 -9.38 4.06 30.54
C GLU A 148 -8.79 3.66 29.17
N THR A 149 -8.25 2.44 29.08
CA THR A 149 -7.79 1.83 27.84
C THR A 149 -8.97 1.57 26.92
N VAL A 150 -9.04 2.30 25.81
CA VAL A 150 -10.10 2.11 24.80
C VAL A 150 -9.65 1.04 23.81
N THR A 151 -10.51 0.04 23.56
CA THR A 151 -10.27 -1.01 22.56
C THR A 151 -9.83 -0.37 21.23
N PRO A 152 -8.65 -0.74 20.71
CA PRO A 152 -8.09 -0.07 19.55
C PRO A 152 -8.87 -0.36 18.27
N SER A 153 -8.77 0.56 17.30
CA SER A 153 -9.58 0.55 16.08
C SER A 153 -9.34 -0.62 15.12
N TRP A 154 -8.27 -1.41 15.31
CA TRP A 154 -8.00 -2.65 14.58
C TRP A 154 -8.55 -3.92 15.29
N GLU A 155 -8.95 -3.80 16.55
CA GLU A 155 -9.65 -4.82 17.34
C GLU A 155 -11.18 -4.58 17.37
N THR A 156 -11.66 -3.40 16.96
CA THR A 156 -13.09 -3.14 16.77
C THR A 156 -13.58 -3.69 15.43
N ASP A 157 -14.25 -4.84 15.47
CA ASP A 157 -14.67 -5.56 14.25
C ASP A 157 -15.69 -4.83 13.36
N LYS A 158 -16.52 -3.95 13.94
CA LYS A 158 -17.51 -3.10 13.25
C LYS A 158 -17.02 -1.65 13.22
N ARG A 159 -16.91 -1.02 12.04
CA ARG A 159 -16.55 0.41 11.96
C ARG A 159 -17.66 1.27 12.54
N ALA A 160 -17.34 1.98 13.62
CA ALA A 160 -18.24 2.87 14.35
C ALA A 160 -18.96 3.90 13.45
N GLN A 161 -20.10 4.40 13.91
CA GLN A 161 -20.85 5.46 13.23
C GLN A 161 -20.10 6.79 13.24
N THR A 162 -19.97 7.42 12.07
CA THR A 162 -19.41 8.77 11.94
C THR A 162 -20.33 9.81 12.55
N THR A 163 -19.79 10.99 12.90
CA THR A 163 -20.57 12.12 13.44
C THR A 163 -21.71 12.55 12.50
N GLY A 164 -21.50 12.45 11.18
CA GLY A 164 -22.52 12.71 10.17
C GLY A 164 -23.68 11.72 10.22
N GLU A 165 -23.40 10.43 10.35
CA GLU A 165 -24.42 9.37 10.44
C GLU A 165 -25.20 9.43 11.76
N ARG A 166 -24.51 9.66 12.89
CA ARG A 166 -25.16 9.91 14.20
C ARG A 166 -26.12 11.11 14.11
N ARG A 167 -25.72 12.18 13.41
CA ARG A 167 -26.55 13.37 13.20
C ARG A 167 -27.70 13.12 12.22
N GLN A 168 -27.50 12.33 11.17
CA GLN A 168 -28.57 11.91 10.26
C GLN A 168 -29.65 11.15 11.03
N LEU A 169 -29.28 10.12 11.79
CA LEU A 169 -30.22 9.31 12.55
C LEU A 169 -31.03 10.16 13.55
N LYS A 170 -30.36 11.03 14.32
CA LYS A 170 -31.01 11.98 15.25
C LYS A 170 -31.89 13.04 14.57
N SER A 171 -31.63 13.40 13.30
CA SER A 171 -32.30 14.52 12.61
C SER A 171 -33.33 14.12 11.55
N LYS A 172 -33.26 12.90 11.01
CA LYS A 172 -34.16 12.38 9.96
C LYS A 172 -34.88 11.09 10.36
N GLY A 173 -34.52 10.49 11.50
CA GLY A 173 -35.09 9.22 11.97
C GLY A 173 -34.60 7.97 11.23
N ASN A 174 -33.86 8.11 10.13
CA ASN A 174 -33.37 6.98 9.33
C ASN A 174 -31.87 6.69 9.50
N LYS A 175 -31.51 5.41 9.47
CA LYS A 175 -30.11 4.92 9.44
C LYS A 175 -29.46 5.28 8.11
N SER A 176 -28.14 5.51 8.08
CA SER A 176 -27.40 5.59 6.81
C SER A 176 -27.36 4.23 6.11
N VAL A 177 -27.24 4.18 4.79
CA VAL A 177 -27.14 2.92 4.02
C VAL A 177 -26.01 2.02 4.57
N ARG A 178 -24.88 2.61 4.97
CA ARG A 178 -23.77 1.89 5.60
C ARG A 178 -24.17 1.16 6.89
N VAL A 179 -24.99 1.77 7.73
CA VAL A 179 -25.48 1.17 8.98
C VAL A 179 -26.58 0.15 8.68
N GLN A 180 -27.43 0.39 7.68
CA GLN A 180 -28.42 -0.60 7.22
C GLN A 180 -27.72 -1.86 6.70
N LEU A 181 -26.71 -1.74 5.83
CA LEU A 181 -25.89 -2.84 5.36
C LEU A 181 -25.19 -3.59 6.50
N GLN A 182 -24.57 -2.87 7.44
CA GLN A 182 -23.97 -3.49 8.62
C GLN A 182 -24.99 -4.32 9.40
N ASP A 183 -26.18 -3.76 9.66
CA ASP A 183 -27.19 -4.42 10.49
C ASP A 183 -27.87 -5.59 9.75
N LEU A 184 -28.08 -5.50 8.43
CA LEU A 184 -28.55 -6.62 7.58
C LEU A 184 -27.53 -7.77 7.56
N ILE A 185 -26.23 -7.47 7.42
CA ILE A 185 -25.18 -8.50 7.49
C ILE A 185 -25.09 -9.09 8.91
N ASP A 186 -25.36 -8.29 9.96
CA ASP A 186 -25.47 -8.77 11.35
C ASP A 186 -26.71 -9.64 11.59
N GLU A 187 -27.73 -9.59 10.72
CA GLU A 187 -28.94 -10.41 10.79
C GLU A 187 -28.77 -11.73 10.02
N VAL A 188 -28.38 -11.67 8.75
CA VAL A 188 -28.28 -12.89 7.89
C VAL A 188 -27.12 -13.83 8.24
N THR A 189 -26.25 -13.46 9.20
CA THR A 189 -25.10 -14.28 9.66
C THR A 189 -25.26 -14.91 11.05
N GLN A 190 -26.41 -14.76 11.73
CA GLN A 190 -26.58 -15.22 13.13
C GLN A 190 -26.57 -16.74 13.33
N ASP A 191 -26.80 -17.51 12.27
CA ASP A 191 -26.88 -18.97 12.23
C ASP A 191 -25.70 -19.62 11.49
N ASN A 192 -24.62 -18.86 11.27
CA ASN A 192 -23.35 -19.30 10.69
C ASN A 192 -23.52 -19.97 9.29
N PRO A 193 -24.11 -19.27 8.29
CA PRO A 193 -24.47 -19.84 6.99
C PRO A 193 -23.24 -20.21 6.13
N SER A 194 -23.48 -20.90 5.02
CA SER A 194 -22.46 -21.03 3.97
C SER A 194 -22.30 -19.73 3.16
N MET A 195 -21.13 -19.49 2.55
CA MET A 195 -20.89 -18.29 1.75
C MET A 195 -21.85 -18.10 0.55
N PRO A 196 -22.27 -19.16 -0.20
CA PRO A 196 -23.32 -19.02 -1.22
C PRO A 196 -24.68 -18.62 -0.61
N GLU A 197 -25.03 -19.21 0.53
CA GLU A 197 -26.29 -18.93 1.23
C GLU A 197 -26.33 -17.50 1.79
N PHE A 198 -25.20 -17.02 2.35
CA PHE A 198 -25.02 -15.63 2.76
C PHE A 198 -25.24 -14.65 1.59
N VAL A 199 -24.65 -14.93 0.42
CA VAL A 199 -24.85 -14.13 -0.80
C VAL A 199 -26.32 -14.15 -1.23
N TYR A 200 -26.94 -15.33 -1.27
CA TYR A 200 -28.35 -15.49 -1.66
C TYR A 200 -29.32 -14.74 -0.74
N ARG A 201 -29.13 -14.84 0.59
CA ARG A 201 -29.94 -14.13 1.60
C ARG A 201 -29.86 -12.62 1.42
N LEU A 202 -28.65 -12.06 1.24
CA LEU A 202 -28.47 -10.63 0.97
C LEU A 202 -29.15 -10.19 -0.33
N GLN A 203 -29.12 -11.01 -1.38
CA GLN A 203 -29.82 -10.73 -2.64
C GLN A 203 -31.36 -10.71 -2.45
N GLN A 204 -31.93 -11.50 -1.54
CA GLN A 204 -33.37 -11.41 -1.21
C GLN A 204 -33.72 -10.09 -0.49
N GLU A 205 -32.83 -9.61 0.39
CA GLU A 205 -32.93 -8.28 1.05
C GLU A 205 -32.56 -7.10 0.12
N GLY A 206 -32.46 -7.33 -1.19
CA GLY A 206 -32.17 -6.28 -2.19
C GLY A 206 -30.74 -5.75 -2.17
N VAL A 207 -29.81 -6.42 -1.47
CA VAL A 207 -28.39 -6.08 -1.45
C VAL A 207 -27.67 -6.85 -2.56
N GLU A 208 -27.20 -6.14 -3.58
CA GLU A 208 -26.30 -6.72 -4.58
C GLU A 208 -24.93 -6.95 -3.93
N VAL A 209 -24.51 -8.22 -3.86
CA VAL A 209 -23.18 -8.63 -3.37
C VAL A 209 -22.29 -8.91 -4.56
N GLN A 210 -21.12 -8.26 -4.59
CA GLN A 210 -20.07 -8.53 -5.59
C GLN A 210 -18.84 -9.08 -4.89
N LEU A 211 -18.31 -10.19 -5.40
CA LEU A 211 -17.11 -10.85 -4.91
C LEU A 211 -16.00 -10.77 -5.96
N THR A 212 -14.85 -10.21 -5.61
CA THR A 212 -13.69 -10.14 -6.50
C THR A 212 -13.01 -11.50 -6.56
N LEU A 213 -13.05 -12.13 -7.73
CA LEU A 213 -12.38 -13.38 -8.02
C LEU A 213 -10.88 -13.16 -8.31
N THR A 214 -10.07 -14.13 -7.89
CA THR A 214 -8.70 -14.36 -8.40
C THR A 214 -8.56 -15.83 -8.75
N GLN A 215 -7.53 -16.20 -9.51
CA GLN A 215 -7.38 -17.56 -10.00
C GLN A 215 -6.94 -18.55 -8.90
N THR A 216 -6.49 -18.04 -7.75
CA THR A 216 -6.34 -18.80 -6.50
C THR A 216 -7.65 -19.03 -5.72
N GLY A 217 -8.77 -18.43 -6.14
CA GLY A 217 -10.06 -18.44 -5.43
C GLY A 217 -10.52 -17.02 -5.05
N PHE A 218 -11.46 -16.89 -4.12
CA PHE A 218 -11.87 -15.57 -3.63
C PHE A 218 -10.79 -14.94 -2.74
N ASN A 219 -10.18 -13.86 -3.23
CA ASN A 219 -9.16 -13.06 -2.55
C ASN A 219 -9.23 -11.64 -3.18
N GLN A 220 -9.46 -10.52 -2.50
CA GLN A 220 -9.98 -10.31 -1.13
C GLN A 220 -11.11 -9.26 -1.12
N GLY A 221 -11.71 -8.98 -2.29
CA GLY A 221 -12.81 -8.03 -2.43
C GLY A 221 -14.16 -8.66 -2.14
N ILE A 222 -14.89 -8.08 -1.19
CA ILE A 222 -16.36 -8.16 -1.13
C ILE A 222 -16.91 -6.73 -1.06
N SER A 223 -17.95 -6.46 -1.81
CA SER A 223 -18.69 -5.21 -1.76
C SER A 223 -20.20 -5.44 -1.78
N TYR A 224 -20.92 -4.53 -1.15
CA TYR A 224 -22.35 -4.58 -0.92
C TYR A 224 -22.97 -3.30 -1.47
N ASN A 225 -23.93 -3.43 -2.37
CA ASN A 225 -24.62 -2.31 -3.00
C ASN A 225 -26.11 -2.36 -2.63
N LEU A 226 -26.57 -1.32 -1.92
CA LEU A 226 -27.96 -1.10 -1.51
C LEU A 226 -28.36 0.31 -1.94
N ASP A 227 -29.54 0.48 -2.54
CA ASP A 227 -30.04 1.75 -3.09
C ASP A 227 -29.05 2.49 -4.02
N ARG A 228 -28.22 1.74 -4.77
CA ARG A 228 -27.14 2.24 -5.64
C ARG A 228 -25.96 2.89 -4.88
N VAL A 229 -25.85 2.66 -3.57
CA VAL A 229 -24.73 3.11 -2.73
C VAL A 229 -23.89 1.89 -2.34
N ALA A 230 -22.81 1.67 -3.08
CA ALA A 230 -21.86 0.59 -2.82
C ALA A 230 -20.90 0.92 -1.66
N PHE A 231 -20.66 -0.08 -0.81
CA PHE A 231 -19.60 -0.07 0.20
C PHE A 231 -18.76 -1.35 0.09
N SER A 232 -17.43 -1.23 0.19
CA SER A 232 -16.58 -2.40 0.38
C SER A 232 -16.72 -2.96 1.80
N GLY A 233 -16.43 -4.24 1.99
CA GLY A 233 -16.32 -4.85 3.32
C GLY A 233 -15.37 -4.07 4.24
N THR A 234 -14.24 -3.61 3.71
CA THR A 234 -13.28 -2.77 4.44
C THR A 234 -13.84 -1.40 4.86
N GLN A 235 -14.86 -0.86 4.16
CA GLN A 235 -15.58 0.36 4.55
C GLN A 235 -16.65 0.09 5.62
N LEU A 236 -17.24 -1.11 5.66
CA LEU A 236 -18.19 -1.54 6.70
C LEU A 236 -17.47 -1.98 8.00
N GLY A 237 -16.31 -2.62 7.91
CA GLY A 237 -15.51 -3.06 9.06
C GLY A 237 -14.85 -4.42 8.85
N LYS A 238 -13.98 -4.81 9.77
CA LYS A 238 -13.15 -6.01 9.66
C LYS A 238 -13.98 -7.29 9.49
N ALA A 239 -15.05 -7.47 10.28
CA ALA A 239 -15.95 -8.62 10.19
C ALA A 239 -16.80 -8.68 8.91
N TYR A 240 -16.86 -7.59 8.13
CA TYR A 240 -17.61 -7.51 6.87
C TYR A 240 -16.71 -7.70 5.63
N THR A 241 -15.44 -8.05 5.82
CA THR A 241 -14.55 -8.48 4.71
C THR A 241 -14.75 -9.97 4.42
N PHE A 242 -14.33 -10.46 3.25
CA PHE A 242 -14.52 -11.87 2.88
C PHE A 242 -13.91 -12.87 3.89
N SER A 243 -12.68 -12.59 4.35
CA SER A 243 -12.02 -13.31 5.44
C SER A 243 -12.56 -12.93 6.83
N GLY A 244 -13.11 -11.72 6.97
CA GLY A 244 -13.83 -11.25 8.15
C GLY A 244 -15.06 -12.08 8.48
N LEU A 245 -15.90 -12.38 7.49
CA LEU A 245 -17.10 -13.19 7.63
C LEU A 245 -16.75 -14.61 8.12
N GLN A 246 -15.72 -15.21 7.53
CA GLN A 246 -15.22 -16.54 7.94
C GLN A 246 -14.65 -16.56 9.36
N LYS A 247 -14.00 -15.48 9.81
CA LYS A 247 -13.27 -15.44 11.09
C LYS A 247 -14.06 -14.85 12.27
N HIS A 248 -15.03 -13.97 12.00
CA HIS A 248 -15.75 -13.19 13.02
C HIS A 248 -17.27 -13.43 12.97
N ARG A 249 -17.77 -14.21 12.01
CA ARG A 249 -19.19 -14.60 11.82
C ARG A 249 -19.37 -16.06 11.39
N ASP A 250 -18.30 -16.86 11.50
CA ASP A 250 -18.25 -18.29 11.18
C ASP A 250 -18.87 -18.69 9.82
N VAL A 251 -18.96 -17.75 8.85
CA VAL A 251 -19.56 -18.00 7.54
C VAL A 251 -18.68 -18.97 6.78
N SER A 252 -19.14 -20.22 6.61
CA SER A 252 -18.29 -21.27 6.07
C SER A 252 -18.05 -21.09 4.57
N TYR A 253 -16.80 -21.24 4.14
CA TYR A 253 -16.42 -21.20 2.73
C TYR A 253 -15.50 -22.37 2.39
N ASP A 254 -15.81 -23.08 1.30
CA ASP A 254 -14.98 -24.12 0.69
C ASP A 254 -14.86 -23.88 -0.82
N ARG A 255 -13.63 -23.91 -1.36
CA ARG A 255 -13.36 -23.55 -2.76
C ARG A 255 -13.99 -24.50 -3.77
N GLU A 256 -14.05 -25.80 -3.48
CA GLU A 256 -14.54 -26.81 -4.42
C GLU A 256 -16.07 -26.90 -4.38
N ARG A 257 -16.66 -26.72 -3.19
CA ARG A 257 -18.10 -26.72 -2.94
C ARG A 257 -18.80 -25.44 -3.39
N ASP A 258 -18.25 -24.27 -3.03
CA ASP A 258 -19.02 -23.01 -3.05
C ASP A 258 -18.80 -22.17 -4.31
N ASN A 259 -17.64 -22.28 -4.97
CA ASN A 259 -17.30 -21.42 -6.11
C ASN A 259 -18.32 -21.52 -7.25
N ALA A 260 -18.82 -22.72 -7.56
CA ALA A 260 -19.82 -22.92 -8.61
C ALA A 260 -21.18 -22.30 -8.26
N LEU A 261 -21.60 -22.40 -6.99
CA LEU A 261 -22.84 -21.82 -6.49
C LEU A 261 -22.78 -20.29 -6.47
N ILE A 262 -21.67 -19.72 -5.98
CA ILE A 262 -21.45 -18.28 -5.98
C ILE A 262 -21.36 -17.73 -7.42
N ALA A 263 -20.65 -18.42 -8.32
CA ALA A 263 -20.58 -18.02 -9.73
C ALA A 263 -21.97 -18.02 -10.41
N ALA A 264 -22.84 -18.97 -10.07
CA ALA A 264 -24.23 -18.99 -10.54
C ALA A 264 -25.04 -17.80 -9.98
N LEU A 265 -24.91 -17.50 -8.67
CA LEU A 265 -25.54 -16.35 -8.01
C LEU A 265 -25.01 -14.99 -8.50
N MET A 266 -23.87 -14.95 -9.17
CA MET A 266 -23.24 -13.74 -9.72
C MET A 266 -23.49 -13.51 -11.21
N GLN A 267 -24.04 -14.48 -11.96
CA GLN A 267 -24.41 -14.23 -13.36
C GLN A 267 -25.66 -13.35 -13.46
N PRO A 268 -25.75 -12.42 -14.43
CA PRO A 268 -26.90 -11.54 -14.62
C PRO A 268 -28.07 -12.30 -15.28
N GLN A 269 -28.60 -13.31 -14.58
CA GLN A 269 -29.67 -14.17 -15.12
C GLN A 269 -30.62 -14.76 -14.05
N TYR A 270 -30.86 -14.04 -12.94
CA TYR A 270 -32.05 -14.26 -12.09
C TYR A 270 -32.76 -12.97 -11.66
N LEU A 271 -33.00 -12.06 -12.61
CA LEU A 271 -33.97 -10.96 -12.47
C LEU A 271 -35.25 -11.22 -13.29
N ALA A 272 -35.70 -12.48 -13.33
CA ALA A 272 -37.00 -12.87 -13.87
C ALA A 272 -37.46 -14.23 -13.33
N ILE A 273 -38.25 -14.23 -12.26
CA ILE A 273 -39.54 -14.95 -12.05
C ILE A 273 -39.83 -14.95 -10.55
N ALA A 274 -40.91 -14.27 -10.15
CA ALA A 274 -41.52 -14.47 -8.85
C ALA A 274 -42.54 -15.62 -8.97
N PRO A 275 -42.49 -16.66 -8.12
CA PRO A 275 -43.52 -17.70 -8.10
C PRO A 275 -44.79 -17.17 -7.40
N SER A 276 -45.70 -16.55 -8.17
CA SER A 276 -47.01 -16.16 -7.66
C SER A 276 -48.03 -17.29 -7.80
N GLU A 277 -48.22 -18.00 -6.69
CA GLU A 277 -49.41 -18.80 -6.34
C GLU A 277 -49.71 -20.10 -7.12
N VAL A 278 -50.46 -20.96 -6.43
CA VAL A 278 -50.66 -22.39 -6.66
C VAL A 278 -51.84 -22.64 -7.60
N GLU A 279 -51.78 -23.68 -8.43
CA GLU A 279 -52.97 -24.52 -8.66
C GLU A 279 -52.56 -25.99 -8.89
N GLU A 280 -53.34 -26.91 -8.32
CA GLU A 280 -53.10 -28.37 -8.39
C GLU A 280 -53.77 -28.98 -9.62
N ASN A 281 -53.20 -30.05 -10.21
CA ASN A 281 -53.93 -31.28 -10.55
C ASN A 281 -52.98 -32.42 -11.01
N ASP A 282 -53.43 -33.66 -10.86
CA ASP A 282 -52.66 -34.89 -11.10
C ASP A 282 -52.46 -35.26 -12.59
N LEU A 283 -51.43 -36.06 -12.90
CA LEU A 283 -51.59 -37.47 -13.31
C LEU A 283 -50.24 -38.21 -13.52
N GLU A 284 -50.29 -39.54 -13.55
CA GLU A 284 -49.15 -40.47 -13.40
C GLU A 284 -48.32 -40.81 -14.68
N PRO A 285 -47.11 -41.42 -14.55
CA PRO A 285 -46.11 -41.51 -15.63
C PRO A 285 -46.11 -42.81 -16.45
N SER A 286 -45.81 -42.70 -17.75
CA SER A 286 -45.42 -43.79 -18.69
C SER A 286 -44.97 -43.17 -20.04
N GLN A 287 -44.25 -43.80 -20.98
CA GLN A 287 -43.34 -44.97 -21.05
C GLN A 287 -42.61 -44.93 -22.44
N PHE A 288 -41.51 -45.67 -22.62
CA PHE A 288 -40.74 -45.93 -23.87
C PHE A 288 -40.10 -44.70 -24.58
N GLU A 289 -38.87 -44.65 -25.12
CA GLU A 289 -37.85 -45.58 -25.69
C GLU A 289 -37.74 -45.53 -27.24
N LEU A 290 -36.52 -45.78 -27.76
CA LEU A 290 -36.11 -46.17 -29.12
C LEU A 290 -35.76 -45.10 -30.21
N THR A 291 -34.51 -45.24 -30.68
CA THR A 291 -33.97 -45.04 -32.06
C THR A 291 -33.99 -43.62 -32.69
N ALA A 292 -32.92 -43.05 -33.27
CA ALA A 292 -31.71 -43.50 -34.00
C ALA A 292 -31.84 -43.63 -35.54
N THR A 293 -30.70 -43.56 -36.25
CA THR A 293 -30.49 -43.44 -37.72
C THR A 293 -30.50 -41.97 -38.19
N VAL A 294 -29.40 -41.29 -38.56
CA VAL A 294 -28.24 -41.56 -39.45
C VAL A 294 -28.51 -41.28 -40.94
N LEU A 295 -27.50 -40.68 -41.60
CA LEU A 295 -27.30 -40.30 -43.01
C LEU A 295 -27.42 -38.78 -43.26
N ALA A 296 -26.57 -38.11 -44.06
CA ALA A 296 -25.22 -38.35 -44.58
C ALA A 296 -24.85 -37.12 -45.44
N THR A 297 -23.58 -36.73 -45.44
CA THR A 297 -22.91 -35.79 -46.37
C THR A 297 -22.76 -36.42 -47.78
N PRO A 298 -22.11 -35.80 -48.82
CA PRO A 298 -21.29 -34.58 -48.84
C PRO A 298 -21.42 -33.65 -50.08
N ALA A 299 -20.64 -32.56 -50.08
CA ALA A 299 -20.03 -31.98 -51.28
C ALA A 299 -18.73 -31.22 -50.93
N THR A 300 -17.59 -31.89 -51.19
CA THR A 300 -16.33 -31.42 -51.83
C THR A 300 -16.02 -29.91 -51.85
N ALA A 301 -14.87 -29.42 -51.33
CA ALA A 301 -13.47 -29.60 -51.84
C ALA A 301 -13.20 -28.77 -53.13
N HIS A 302 -12.02 -28.23 -53.43
CA HIS A 302 -10.59 -28.60 -53.26
C HIS A 302 -9.73 -27.32 -52.99
N GLU A 303 -8.44 -27.29 -52.59
CA GLU A 303 -7.44 -28.20 -52.00
C GLU A 303 -6.31 -27.31 -51.38
N LEU A 304 -5.50 -27.70 -50.38
CA LEU A 304 -4.29 -28.56 -50.42
C LEU A 304 -3.27 -28.12 -51.51
N GLU A 305 -1.94 -28.15 -51.35
CA GLU A 305 -1.00 -28.57 -50.27
C GLU A 305 0.38 -27.87 -50.57
N LEU A 306 1.56 -28.06 -49.96
CA LEU A 306 2.21 -29.20 -49.29
C LEU A 306 3.56 -28.74 -48.66
N SER A 307 3.94 -29.21 -47.46
CA SER A 307 5.31 -29.73 -47.17
C SER A 307 5.48 -30.27 -45.73
N GLN A 308 6.09 -31.46 -45.63
CA GLN A 308 6.40 -32.25 -44.42
C GLN A 308 7.87 -32.75 -44.57
N ALA A 309 8.63 -33.33 -43.63
CA ALA A 309 8.47 -33.79 -42.23
C ALA A 309 9.92 -33.92 -41.62
N GLU A 310 10.25 -34.28 -40.38
CA GLU A 310 9.53 -34.56 -39.10
C GLU A 310 10.50 -34.19 -37.92
N LEU A 311 10.96 -34.93 -36.89
CA LEU A 311 10.72 -36.29 -36.35
C LEU A 311 11.09 -36.40 -34.83
N ALA A 312 10.11 -36.25 -33.93
CA ALA A 312 10.11 -36.65 -32.50
C ALA A 312 11.15 -36.02 -31.51
N ALA A 313 10.96 -36.00 -30.18
CA ALA A 313 9.98 -36.74 -29.35
C ALA A 313 9.55 -36.05 -28.01
N THR A 314 8.32 -36.35 -27.57
CA THR A 314 7.81 -36.44 -26.18
C THR A 314 7.88 -35.25 -25.19
N ALA A 315 6.79 -34.46 -25.13
CA ALA A 315 6.01 -34.16 -23.90
C ALA A 315 4.66 -33.53 -24.26
N PRO A 316 3.55 -33.75 -23.51
CA PRO A 316 2.26 -33.10 -23.77
C PRO A 316 2.17 -31.73 -23.09
N ALA A 317 2.09 -30.66 -23.88
CA ALA A 317 1.80 -29.31 -23.36
C ALA A 317 0.31 -29.19 -22.97
N THR A 318 0.03 -28.73 -21.75
CA THR A 318 -1.33 -28.50 -21.25
C THR A 318 -1.77 -27.06 -21.54
N PRO A 319 -3.02 -26.77 -21.92
CA PRO A 319 -3.48 -25.40 -22.20
C PRO A 319 -3.49 -24.41 -21.01
N ALA A 320 -3.07 -24.84 -19.81
CA ALA A 320 -3.18 -24.04 -18.58
C ALA A 320 -2.10 -22.95 -18.46
N THR A 321 -0.86 -23.25 -18.85
CA THR A 321 0.31 -22.39 -18.54
C THR A 321 0.31 -21.04 -19.26
N ALA A 322 -0.35 -20.94 -20.43
CA ALA A 322 -0.51 -19.66 -21.12
C ALA A 322 -1.42 -18.70 -20.34
N ASN A 323 -2.56 -19.21 -19.83
CA ASN A 323 -3.43 -18.44 -18.95
C ASN A 323 -2.72 -18.05 -17.65
N GLU A 324 -1.93 -18.94 -17.05
CA GLU A 324 -1.24 -18.69 -15.76
C GLU A 324 -0.18 -17.58 -15.86
N LEU A 325 0.46 -17.41 -17.02
CA LEU A 325 1.37 -16.29 -17.32
C LEU A 325 0.64 -14.98 -17.62
N GLU A 326 -0.42 -15.02 -18.43
CA GLU A 326 -1.27 -13.86 -18.71
C GLU A 326 -1.97 -13.34 -17.43
N LEU A 327 -2.09 -14.22 -16.42
CA LEU A 327 -2.57 -13.94 -15.08
C LEU A 327 -1.65 -13.05 -14.25
N GLN A 328 -0.34 -13.34 -14.24
CA GLN A 328 0.62 -12.73 -13.32
C GLN A 328 0.76 -11.22 -13.56
N LEU A 329 0.55 -10.76 -14.79
CA LEU A 329 0.55 -9.33 -15.13
C LEU A 329 -0.65 -8.56 -14.55
N SER A 330 -1.75 -9.22 -14.16
CA SER A 330 -2.99 -8.56 -13.71
C SER A 330 -2.91 -7.85 -12.34
N MET A 331 -1.83 -8.06 -11.57
CA MET A 331 -1.58 -7.38 -10.29
C MET A 331 -0.64 -6.17 -10.41
N LEU A 332 -0.15 -5.87 -11.62
CA LEU A 332 0.70 -4.73 -11.89
C LEU A 332 -0.14 -3.53 -12.38
N PRO A 333 0.23 -2.27 -12.10
CA PRO A 333 -0.43 -1.11 -12.68
C PRO A 333 -0.43 -1.17 -14.22
N GLU A 334 -1.52 -0.81 -14.89
CA GLU A 334 -1.59 -0.84 -16.36
C GLU A 334 -0.53 0.09 -17.02
N PRO A 335 0.28 -0.41 -17.98
CA PRO A 335 1.26 0.42 -18.69
C PRO A 335 0.63 1.42 -19.68
N ASP A 336 0.80 2.72 -19.44
CA ASP A 336 0.46 3.78 -20.39
C ASP A 336 1.70 4.22 -21.19
N ARG A 337 1.83 3.67 -22.40
CA ARG A 337 2.89 4.02 -23.36
C ARG A 337 2.90 5.52 -23.72
N ASN A 338 1.80 6.26 -23.53
CA ASN A 338 1.74 7.69 -23.81
C ASN A 338 2.47 8.54 -22.75
N GLN A 339 2.56 8.06 -21.49
CA GLN A 339 3.31 8.77 -20.43
C GLN A 339 4.79 8.39 -20.38
N TRP A 340 5.24 7.34 -21.10
CA TRP A 340 6.63 6.86 -21.02
C TRP A 340 7.66 7.98 -21.19
N GLN A 341 7.48 8.84 -22.20
CA GLN A 341 8.41 9.94 -22.46
C GLN A 341 8.50 10.94 -21.29
N LYS A 342 7.42 11.15 -20.52
CA LYS A 342 7.43 12.00 -19.31
C LYS A 342 8.21 11.32 -18.18
N VAL A 343 7.85 10.07 -17.87
CA VAL A 343 8.48 9.27 -16.81
C VAL A 343 9.98 9.12 -17.05
N ARG A 344 10.38 8.73 -18.27
CA ARG A 344 11.76 8.65 -18.74
C ARG A 344 12.51 9.97 -18.56
N SER A 345 11.88 11.10 -18.92
CA SER A 345 12.50 12.43 -18.79
C SER A 345 12.61 12.89 -17.34
N HIS A 346 11.63 12.56 -16.49
CA HIS A 346 11.67 12.85 -15.05
C HIS A 346 12.74 12.02 -14.34
N LEU A 347 12.80 10.71 -14.58
CA LEU A 347 13.78 9.83 -13.94
C LEU A 347 15.23 10.21 -14.27
N ALA A 348 15.49 10.62 -15.51
CA ALA A 348 16.80 11.10 -15.94
C ALA A 348 17.15 12.50 -15.43
N ALA A 349 16.16 13.35 -15.13
CA ALA A 349 16.38 14.71 -14.65
C ALA A 349 16.49 14.80 -13.11
N GLU A 350 15.73 13.99 -12.38
CA GLU A 350 15.67 14.03 -10.91
C GLU A 350 16.75 13.12 -10.29
N TYR A 351 16.93 11.90 -10.82
CA TYR A 351 17.80 10.86 -10.24
C TYR A 351 19.08 10.59 -11.04
N SER A 352 19.34 11.41 -12.08
CA SER A 352 20.47 11.27 -13.04
C SER A 352 20.65 9.87 -13.65
N LEU A 353 19.57 9.11 -13.83
CA LEU A 353 19.64 7.77 -14.42
C LEU A 353 19.85 7.86 -15.95
N PRO A 354 20.82 7.13 -16.54
CA PRO A 354 21.08 7.17 -17.98
C PRO A 354 19.86 6.80 -18.83
N LEU A 355 19.64 7.56 -19.90
CA LEU A 355 18.47 7.41 -20.78
C LEU A 355 18.35 6.01 -21.39
N GLU A 356 19.49 5.43 -21.73
CA GLU A 356 19.63 4.14 -22.38
C GLU A 356 19.38 2.98 -21.40
N LEU A 357 19.78 3.13 -20.13
CA LEU A 357 19.39 2.22 -19.04
C LEU A 357 17.87 2.27 -18.81
N LEU A 358 17.27 3.46 -18.80
CA LEU A 358 15.82 3.63 -18.65
C LEU A 358 15.05 2.99 -19.82
N ASP A 359 15.51 3.16 -21.06
CA ASP A 359 14.90 2.53 -22.24
C ASP A 359 15.09 1.00 -22.26
N LEU A 360 16.23 0.49 -21.80
CA LEU A 360 16.48 -0.96 -21.66
C LEU A 360 15.57 -1.60 -20.61
N LEU A 361 15.47 -1.01 -19.41
CA LEU A 361 14.54 -1.48 -18.38
C LEU A 361 13.09 -1.45 -18.89
N HIS A 362 12.75 -0.54 -19.80
CA HIS A 362 11.44 -0.47 -20.44
C HIS A 362 11.22 -1.47 -21.58
N SER A 363 12.25 -1.82 -22.38
CA SER A 363 12.11 -2.90 -23.37
C SER A 363 11.86 -4.27 -22.71
N HIS A 364 12.45 -4.52 -21.54
CA HIS A 364 12.19 -5.72 -20.74
C HIS A 364 10.95 -5.62 -19.83
N SER A 365 10.20 -4.50 -19.87
CA SER A 365 9.05 -4.24 -18.98
C SER A 365 9.36 -4.29 -17.47
N TRP A 366 10.62 -4.06 -17.09
CA TRP A 366 11.08 -3.95 -15.71
C TRP A 366 10.91 -2.53 -15.15
N LEU A 367 10.75 -1.53 -16.04
CA LEU A 367 10.40 -0.15 -15.72
C LEU A 367 9.40 0.37 -16.75
N TYR A 368 8.29 0.97 -16.33
CA TYR A 368 7.34 1.59 -17.24
C TYR A 368 6.57 2.74 -16.60
N ALA A 369 5.73 3.41 -17.39
CA ALA A 369 4.84 4.47 -16.94
C ALA A 369 3.40 3.97 -16.81
N ALA A 370 2.70 4.30 -15.72
CA ALA A 370 1.28 3.96 -15.57
C ALA A 370 0.35 5.12 -16.00
N ASN A 371 -0.96 4.81 -16.14
CA ASN A 371 -2.07 5.75 -16.40
C ASN A 371 -2.15 7.00 -15.47
N SER A 372 -1.29 7.10 -14.44
CA SER A 372 -1.21 8.22 -13.48
C SER A 372 0.11 9.02 -13.56
N GLU A 373 0.84 8.92 -14.67
CA GLU A 373 2.14 9.55 -14.92
C GLU A 373 3.29 9.10 -13.97
N LYS A 374 3.06 8.05 -13.19
CA LYS A 374 4.02 7.48 -12.25
C LYS A 374 4.97 6.48 -12.90
N ALA A 375 6.20 6.44 -12.42
CA ALA A 375 7.15 5.36 -12.72
C ALA A 375 6.79 4.09 -11.92
N VAL A 376 6.88 2.94 -12.57
CA VAL A 376 6.55 1.63 -12.00
C VAL A 376 7.69 0.67 -12.29
N PHE A 377 8.31 0.15 -11.23
CA PHE A 377 9.46 -0.75 -11.27
C PHE A 377 9.00 -2.16 -10.92
N THR A 378 9.07 -3.09 -11.88
CA THR A 378 8.53 -4.44 -11.75
C THR A 378 9.42 -5.30 -10.85
N ALA A 379 8.83 -5.80 -9.77
CA ALA A 379 9.46 -6.75 -8.86
C ALA A 379 9.16 -8.18 -9.30
N ARG A 380 10.21 -8.99 -9.39
CA ARG A 380 10.16 -10.34 -9.96
C ARG A 380 11.00 -11.33 -9.14
N THR A 381 10.68 -12.61 -9.26
CA THR A 381 11.50 -13.70 -8.70
C THR A 381 12.83 -13.82 -9.46
N LEU A 382 13.71 -14.75 -9.07
CA LEU A 382 14.98 -14.98 -9.78
C LEU A 382 14.75 -15.60 -11.18
N GLU A 383 13.67 -16.37 -11.33
CA GLU A 383 13.19 -16.94 -12.60
C GLU A 383 12.55 -15.89 -13.53
N GLY A 384 12.53 -14.61 -13.12
CA GLY A 384 11.96 -13.50 -13.89
C GLY A 384 10.44 -13.34 -13.77
N GLU A 385 9.75 -14.17 -12.97
CA GLU A 385 8.29 -14.11 -12.80
C GLU A 385 7.90 -12.82 -12.06
N ALA A 386 7.16 -11.93 -12.71
CA ALA A 386 6.69 -10.69 -12.11
C ALA A 386 5.61 -10.96 -11.05
N ARG A 387 5.77 -10.39 -9.84
CA ARG A 387 4.89 -10.62 -8.68
C ARG A 387 4.18 -9.37 -8.18
N PHE A 388 4.87 -8.23 -8.22
CA PHE A 388 4.32 -6.92 -7.85
C PHE A 388 5.15 -5.81 -8.50
N ALA A 389 4.86 -4.55 -8.21
CA ALA A 389 5.73 -3.44 -8.58
C ALA A 389 5.92 -2.42 -7.46
N PHE A 390 7.05 -1.73 -7.47
CA PHE A 390 7.27 -0.52 -6.69
C PHE A 390 6.82 0.69 -7.51
N VAL A 391 5.85 1.44 -7.01
CA VAL A 391 5.32 2.65 -7.68
C VAL A 391 5.95 3.89 -7.05
N LEU A 392 6.61 4.71 -7.86
CA LEU A 392 7.23 5.97 -7.43
C LEU A 392 6.20 7.12 -7.46
N ASP A 393 6.18 7.97 -6.44
CA ASP A 393 5.38 9.19 -6.39
C ASP A 393 6.15 10.47 -6.76
N GLU A 394 5.43 11.57 -7.00
CA GLU A 394 5.97 12.92 -7.33
C GLU A 394 6.85 13.56 -6.23
N ARG A 395 7.17 12.81 -5.17
CA ARG A 395 7.94 13.25 -4.01
C ARG A 395 9.12 12.32 -3.70
N GLY A 396 9.37 11.31 -4.55
CA GLY A 396 10.45 10.35 -4.38
C GLY A 396 10.13 9.16 -3.47
N ASN A 397 8.88 8.98 -3.03
CA ASN A 397 8.49 7.84 -2.21
C ASN A 397 8.09 6.66 -3.09
N PHE A 398 8.50 5.47 -2.68
CA PHE A 398 7.99 4.23 -3.26
C PHE A 398 6.76 3.72 -2.50
N THR A 399 5.99 2.87 -3.17
CA THR A 399 4.93 2.06 -2.58
C THR A 399 4.82 0.76 -3.37
N ALA A 400 5.13 -0.38 -2.75
CA ALA A 400 4.87 -1.69 -3.35
C ALA A 400 3.37 -1.96 -3.55
N THR A 401 3.02 -2.67 -4.63
CA THR A 401 1.66 -3.19 -4.86
C THR A 401 1.37 -4.54 -4.21
N ASP A 402 2.35 -5.15 -3.53
CA ASP A 402 2.20 -6.42 -2.82
C ASP A 402 1.54 -6.24 -1.44
N PHE A 403 0.66 -7.18 -1.09
CA PHE A 403 -0.01 -7.28 0.21
C PHE A 403 0.48 -8.47 1.05
N LEU A 404 1.33 -9.33 0.48
CA LEU A 404 1.87 -10.54 1.09
C LEU A 404 3.39 -10.42 1.32
N PRO A 405 4.02 -11.45 1.92
CA PRO A 405 5.43 -11.74 1.74
C PRO A 405 5.60 -12.56 0.45
N SER A 406 6.45 -12.08 -0.48
CA SER A 406 6.82 -12.82 -1.69
C SER A 406 8.32 -12.67 -1.94
N GLU A 407 9.02 -13.76 -2.28
CA GLU A 407 10.46 -13.75 -2.63
C GLU A 407 10.66 -13.18 -4.05
N ALA A 408 10.29 -11.92 -4.21
CA ALA A 408 10.46 -11.13 -5.41
C ALA A 408 10.92 -9.72 -5.03
N ALA A 409 11.87 -9.20 -5.78
CA ALA A 409 12.42 -7.85 -5.61
C ALA A 409 12.50 -7.16 -6.96
N PHE A 410 12.66 -5.84 -6.99
CA PHE A 410 13.22 -5.22 -8.18
C PHE A 410 14.69 -5.62 -8.21
N TRP A 411 15.17 -6.18 -9.31
CA TRP A 411 16.58 -6.46 -9.46
C TRP A 411 17.09 -6.23 -10.87
N VAL A 412 18.40 -6.04 -10.97
CA VAL A 412 19.19 -6.02 -12.21
C VAL A 412 20.48 -6.80 -11.94
N ALA A 413 21.10 -7.37 -12.97
CA ALA A 413 22.35 -8.10 -12.83
C ALA A 413 23.32 -7.73 -13.96
N THR A 414 24.61 -7.85 -13.70
CA THR A 414 25.62 -7.91 -14.77
C THR A 414 25.67 -9.31 -15.38
N THR A 415 26.11 -9.43 -16.62
CA THR A 415 26.30 -10.73 -17.30
C THR A 415 27.33 -11.61 -16.59
N GLY A 416 27.10 -12.93 -16.63
CA GLY A 416 27.95 -13.95 -16.00
C GLY A 416 27.21 -14.83 -14.98
N GLU A 417 27.91 -15.81 -14.42
CA GLU A 417 27.43 -16.60 -13.27
C GLU A 417 27.51 -15.72 -12.01
N ILE A 418 26.38 -15.52 -11.32
CA ILE A 418 26.29 -14.54 -10.23
C ILE A 418 27.06 -15.03 -9.00
N GLU A 419 28.19 -14.40 -8.72
CA GLU A 419 29.06 -14.67 -7.56
C GLU A 419 28.71 -13.78 -6.36
N ARG A 420 28.05 -12.64 -6.60
CA ARG A 420 27.86 -11.56 -5.63
C ARG A 420 26.47 -10.93 -5.66
N ALA A 421 25.99 -10.44 -4.52
CA ALA A 421 24.82 -9.58 -4.43
C ALA A 421 25.07 -8.24 -3.73
N ALA A 422 24.32 -7.21 -4.12
CA ALA A 422 24.21 -5.92 -3.45
C ALA A 422 22.74 -5.59 -3.18
N ILE A 423 22.37 -5.35 -1.92
CA ILE A 423 20.98 -5.17 -1.47
C ILE A 423 20.77 -3.72 -1.03
N ALA A 424 19.78 -3.03 -1.61
CA ALA A 424 19.50 -1.62 -1.42
C ALA A 424 18.04 -1.37 -1.02
N SER A 425 17.76 -0.19 -0.46
CA SER A 425 16.46 0.14 0.17
C SER A 425 15.33 0.57 -0.77
N ASN A 426 15.55 0.58 -2.09
CA ASN A 426 14.53 0.74 -3.14
C ASN A 426 15.16 0.51 -4.55
N PRO A 427 14.37 0.48 -5.65
CA PRO A 427 14.89 0.31 -7.01
C PRO A 427 15.92 1.36 -7.47
N ILE A 428 15.76 2.64 -7.13
CA ILE A 428 16.66 3.72 -7.56
C ILE A 428 18.01 3.61 -6.85
N GLU A 429 18.04 3.22 -5.58
CA GLU A 429 19.28 2.96 -4.85
C GLU A 429 20.05 1.77 -5.44
N ALA A 430 19.34 0.69 -5.84
CA ALA A 430 19.95 -0.47 -6.50
C ALA A 430 20.54 -0.11 -7.88
N LEU A 431 19.83 0.71 -8.68
CA LEU A 431 20.35 1.22 -9.96
C LEU A 431 21.53 2.18 -9.76
N SER A 432 21.50 3.02 -8.71
CA SER A 432 22.58 3.95 -8.40
C SER A 432 23.86 3.20 -7.98
N LEU A 433 23.73 2.11 -7.22
CA LEU A 433 24.84 1.20 -6.90
C LEU A 433 25.45 0.55 -8.14
N LEU A 434 24.62 -0.01 -9.04
CA LEU A 434 25.10 -0.55 -10.33
C LEU A 434 25.92 0.49 -11.10
N LEU A 435 25.41 1.72 -11.21
CA LEU A 435 26.04 2.80 -11.94
C LEU A 435 27.36 3.27 -11.29
N ILE A 436 27.38 3.43 -9.96
CA ILE A 436 28.59 3.75 -9.19
C ILE A 436 29.64 2.65 -9.36
N GLU A 437 29.25 1.38 -9.33
CA GLU A 437 30.20 0.27 -9.48
C GLU A 437 30.68 0.07 -10.93
N GLN A 438 29.85 0.35 -11.94
CA GLN A 438 30.31 0.38 -13.33
C GLN A 438 31.33 1.50 -13.57
N GLU A 439 31.09 2.71 -13.04
CA GLU A 439 32.00 3.84 -13.25
C GLU A 439 33.34 3.65 -12.51
N ASN A 440 33.32 3.17 -11.26
CA ASN A 440 34.55 2.88 -10.51
C ASN A 440 35.40 1.73 -11.10
N ASN A 441 34.81 0.84 -11.92
CA ASN A 441 35.51 -0.31 -12.49
C ASN A 441 35.83 -0.18 -14.01
N GLN A 442 35.63 1.00 -14.64
CA GLN A 442 35.88 1.20 -16.08
C GLN A 442 37.29 0.75 -16.53
N ASP A 443 38.32 0.95 -15.69
CA ASP A 443 39.71 0.61 -16.02
C ASP A 443 40.03 -0.90 -15.95
N ASN A 444 39.18 -1.75 -15.35
CA ASN A 444 39.48 -3.19 -15.18
C ASN A 444 38.23 -4.11 -15.10
N PRO A 445 37.32 -4.08 -16.10
CA PRO A 445 36.04 -4.79 -16.05
C PRO A 445 36.17 -6.32 -15.95
N ALA A 446 37.27 -6.90 -16.44
CA ALA A 446 37.52 -8.35 -16.45
C ALA A 446 37.83 -8.96 -15.06
N THR A 447 37.72 -8.19 -13.98
CA THR A 447 37.91 -8.67 -12.59
C THR A 447 36.74 -8.33 -11.66
N THR A 448 35.66 -7.75 -12.18
CA THR A 448 34.45 -7.47 -11.40
C THR A 448 33.60 -8.74 -11.32
N PRO A 449 33.31 -9.30 -10.13
CA PRO A 449 32.46 -10.48 -9.99
C PRO A 449 31.03 -10.17 -10.45
N ALA A 450 30.40 -11.08 -11.19
CA ALA A 450 29.07 -10.82 -11.70
C ALA A 450 28.08 -10.64 -10.53
N THR A 451 27.42 -9.50 -10.51
CA THR A 451 26.69 -8.99 -9.35
C THR A 451 25.21 -8.79 -9.68
N ILE A 452 24.33 -9.29 -8.81
CA ILE A 452 22.91 -8.93 -8.77
C ILE A 452 22.67 -7.78 -7.78
N TYR A 453 21.94 -6.75 -8.20
CA TYR A 453 21.58 -5.58 -7.41
C TYR A 453 20.08 -5.63 -7.13
N LEU A 454 19.68 -5.70 -5.86
CA LEU A 454 18.29 -5.86 -5.42
C LEU A 454 17.79 -4.59 -4.71
N GLY A 455 16.63 -4.06 -5.13
CA GLY A 455 15.90 -3.00 -4.44
C GLY A 455 14.72 -3.59 -3.66
N ILE A 456 14.70 -3.39 -2.34
CA ILE A 456 13.68 -3.92 -1.41
C ILE A 456 13.12 -2.85 -0.46
N GLU A 457 11.85 -2.98 -0.10
CA GLU A 457 11.20 -2.26 1.03
C GLU A 457 11.14 -3.13 2.30
N ARG A 458 11.12 -4.46 2.14
CA ARG A 458 10.93 -5.45 3.23
C ARG A 458 11.85 -6.65 3.02
N THR A 459 12.43 -7.20 4.08
CA THR A 459 13.33 -8.36 3.97
C THR A 459 12.68 -9.64 3.46
N SER A 460 11.35 -9.75 3.52
CA SER A 460 10.61 -10.85 2.89
C SER A 460 10.67 -10.87 1.36
N GLN A 461 11.22 -9.82 0.74
CA GLN A 461 11.44 -9.71 -0.71
C GLN A 461 12.78 -10.30 -1.15
N LEU A 462 13.65 -10.69 -0.21
CA LEU A 462 14.95 -11.29 -0.49
C LEU A 462 14.79 -12.80 -0.72
N PRO A 463 15.28 -13.36 -1.85
CA PRO A 463 15.38 -14.81 -2.05
C PRO A 463 16.50 -15.36 -1.15
N ALA A 464 16.15 -15.66 0.10
CA ALA A 464 17.12 -15.78 1.18
C ALA A 464 18.05 -16.99 1.02
N GLN A 465 17.56 -18.08 0.43
CA GLN A 465 18.38 -19.27 0.17
C GLN A 465 19.49 -18.97 -0.85
N PHE A 466 19.13 -18.45 -2.03
CA PHE A 466 20.09 -18.07 -3.08
C PHE A 466 21.15 -17.10 -2.55
N LEU A 467 20.74 -16.08 -1.78
CA LEU A 467 21.68 -15.12 -1.18
C LEU A 467 22.61 -15.73 -0.11
N GLN A 468 22.26 -16.88 0.47
CA GLN A 468 23.15 -17.62 1.38
C GLN A 468 24.13 -18.56 0.65
N GLU A 469 23.93 -18.79 -0.66
CA GLU A 469 24.78 -19.62 -1.51
C GLU A 469 25.87 -18.79 -2.24
N LEU A 470 25.81 -17.46 -2.21
CA LEU A 470 26.78 -16.54 -2.84
C LEU A 470 28.04 -16.29 -1.99
N ASP A 471 29.20 -16.15 -2.64
CA ASP A 471 30.50 -15.88 -1.98
C ASP A 471 30.55 -14.51 -1.27
N ARG A 472 29.82 -13.51 -1.77
CA ARG A 472 29.72 -12.19 -1.12
C ARG A 472 28.34 -11.56 -1.29
N VAL A 473 27.70 -11.22 -0.17
CA VAL A 473 26.51 -10.36 -0.14
C VAL A 473 26.84 -9.06 0.57
N ILE A 474 26.45 -7.93 -0.02
CA ILE A 474 26.54 -6.61 0.58
C ILE A 474 25.14 -6.09 0.90
N ILE A 475 24.90 -5.66 2.14
CA ILE A 475 23.73 -4.88 2.53
C ILE A 475 24.13 -3.42 2.43
N ALA A 476 23.79 -2.79 1.32
CA ALA A 476 24.10 -1.40 0.99
C ALA A 476 22.96 -0.47 1.47
N ILE A 477 22.68 -0.51 2.78
CA ILE A 477 21.57 0.22 3.42
C ILE A 477 22.10 0.92 4.67
N ALA A 478 21.56 2.10 5.01
CA ALA A 478 21.94 2.85 6.20
C ALA A 478 21.85 2.00 7.49
N GLU A 479 22.91 2.02 8.30
CA GLU A 479 23.08 1.14 9.48
C GLU A 479 22.02 1.34 10.57
N ASP A 480 21.47 2.55 10.69
CA ASP A 480 20.42 2.90 11.64
C ASP A 480 19.03 2.40 11.22
N SER A 481 18.86 1.96 9.97
CA SER A 481 17.60 1.49 9.41
C SER A 481 17.16 0.15 9.99
N HIS A 482 15.87 0.03 10.30
CA HIS A 482 15.23 -1.25 10.62
C HIS A 482 15.36 -2.27 9.49
N LEU A 483 15.43 -1.82 8.23
CA LEU A 483 15.59 -2.68 7.06
C LEU A 483 16.98 -3.34 7.04
N ALA A 484 18.04 -2.59 7.35
CA ALA A 484 19.41 -3.11 7.46
C ALA A 484 19.53 -4.14 8.60
N ARG A 485 19.02 -3.81 9.80
CA ARG A 485 19.03 -4.73 10.96
C ARG A 485 18.31 -6.04 10.66
N ASN A 486 17.15 -5.98 10.02
CA ASN A 486 16.39 -7.16 9.63
C ASN A 486 17.13 -7.96 8.54
N ALA A 487 17.81 -7.30 7.60
CA ALA A 487 18.55 -7.97 6.52
C ALA A 487 19.77 -8.72 7.07
N ILE A 488 20.52 -8.11 8.00
CA ILE A 488 21.63 -8.76 8.71
C ILE A 488 21.12 -9.99 9.51
N SER A 489 19.93 -9.89 10.12
CA SER A 489 19.33 -11.03 10.83
C SER A 489 18.88 -12.18 9.92
N LEU A 490 18.72 -11.95 8.61
CA LEU A 490 18.37 -12.96 7.61
C LEU A 490 19.61 -13.50 6.88
N LEU A 491 20.64 -12.65 6.73
CA LEU A 491 21.87 -12.90 6.00
C LEU A 491 23.08 -12.55 6.90
N PRO A 492 23.37 -13.34 7.95
CA PRO A 492 24.34 -12.99 8.99
C PRO A 492 25.80 -12.97 8.51
N ASN A 493 26.08 -13.48 7.31
CA ASN A 493 27.40 -13.42 6.66
C ASN A 493 27.57 -12.20 5.74
N ALA A 494 26.53 -11.37 5.57
CA ALA A 494 26.57 -10.23 4.65
C ALA A 494 27.34 -9.04 5.23
N GLU A 495 28.03 -8.32 4.34
CA GLU A 495 28.80 -7.12 4.63
C GLU A 495 27.87 -5.90 4.66
N LEU A 496 27.74 -5.22 5.81
CA LEU A 496 26.99 -3.97 5.89
C LEU A 496 27.86 -2.81 5.37
N VAL A 497 27.38 -2.12 4.32
CA VAL A 497 27.99 -0.90 3.79
C VAL A 497 26.97 0.23 3.86
N SER A 498 27.04 1.02 4.94
CA SER A 498 26.20 2.21 5.10
C SER A 498 26.74 3.35 4.22
N PRO A 499 25.94 3.95 3.32
CA PRO A 499 26.32 5.16 2.62
C PRO A 499 26.35 6.38 3.57
N GLN A 500 26.97 7.49 3.11
CA GLN A 500 27.02 8.77 3.85
C GLN A 500 25.82 9.70 3.55
N SER A 501 25.03 9.35 2.55
CA SER A 501 23.80 10.00 2.05
C SER A 501 22.93 8.90 1.43
N SER A 502 22.00 9.19 0.51
CA SER A 502 21.51 8.10 -0.38
C SER A 502 22.61 7.70 -1.38
N TRP A 503 22.50 6.50 -1.96
CA TRP A 503 23.35 6.09 -3.08
C TRP A 503 23.06 6.93 -4.33
N ASN A 504 21.82 7.38 -4.52
CA ASN A 504 21.51 8.29 -5.61
C ASN A 504 22.17 9.67 -5.44
N ASP A 505 22.24 10.21 -4.22
CA ASP A 505 23.03 11.44 -3.94
C ASP A 505 24.51 11.26 -4.29
N ILE A 506 25.08 10.07 -4.01
CA ILE A 506 26.48 9.75 -4.32
C ILE A 506 26.68 9.66 -5.84
N TRP A 507 25.75 9.00 -6.56
CA TRP A 507 25.75 8.92 -8.02
C TRP A 507 25.64 10.29 -8.68
N ILE A 508 24.71 11.13 -8.22
CA ILE A 508 24.54 12.51 -8.72
C ILE A 508 25.82 13.32 -8.50
N GLN A 509 26.43 13.26 -7.31
CA GLN A 509 27.70 13.95 -7.04
C GLN A 509 28.87 13.47 -7.91
N LEU A 510 28.91 12.17 -8.22
CA LEU A 510 29.92 11.56 -9.09
C LEU A 510 29.75 12.07 -10.53
N ILE A 511 28.53 12.01 -11.06
CA ILE A 511 28.19 12.52 -12.40
C ILE A 511 28.35 14.04 -12.51
N ASP A 512 28.02 14.83 -11.49
CA ASP A 512 28.23 16.28 -11.52
C ASP A 512 29.74 16.63 -11.58
N ARG A 513 30.56 15.90 -10.80
CA ARG A 513 32.02 16.02 -10.81
C ARG A 513 32.59 15.63 -12.17
N GLU A 514 32.08 14.57 -12.79
CA GLU A 514 32.48 14.15 -14.13
C GLU A 514 32.01 15.10 -15.21
N GLN A 515 30.79 15.64 -15.15
CA GLN A 515 30.35 16.65 -16.10
C GLN A 515 31.20 17.93 -15.98
N GLN A 516 31.73 18.24 -14.80
CA GLN A 516 32.67 19.36 -14.61
C GLN A 516 34.05 19.09 -15.23
N THR A 517 34.55 17.85 -15.25
CA THR A 517 35.80 17.48 -15.96
C THR A 517 35.57 17.25 -17.47
N HIS A 518 34.44 16.68 -17.88
CA HIS A 518 34.06 16.48 -19.29
C HIS A 518 33.65 17.78 -19.99
N LYS A 519 33.19 18.81 -19.27
CA LYS A 519 33.11 20.19 -19.82
C LYS A 519 34.49 20.77 -20.18
N GLN A 520 35.58 20.12 -19.78
CA GLN A 520 36.94 20.42 -20.23
C GLN A 520 37.43 19.46 -21.35
N ASN A 521 36.85 18.27 -21.51
CA ASN A 521 37.23 17.26 -22.52
C ASN A 521 36.04 16.40 -23.04
N ASN A 522 35.80 16.41 -24.35
CA ASN A 522 34.73 15.71 -25.09
C ASN A 522 35.29 15.44 -26.51
N PRO A 523 35.01 14.33 -27.27
CA PRO A 523 33.75 13.58 -27.29
C PRO A 523 33.81 12.05 -27.59
N GLN A 524 33.33 11.19 -26.68
CA GLN A 524 33.23 9.73 -26.91
C GLN A 524 31.94 9.04 -26.42
N TYR A 525 31.08 9.70 -25.65
CA TYR A 525 30.00 9.04 -24.90
C TYR A 525 29.03 8.18 -25.75
N LYS A 526 28.77 8.58 -27.00
CA LYS A 526 27.76 7.95 -27.89
C LYS A 526 28.05 6.52 -28.35
N GLN A 527 29.18 5.93 -27.95
CA GLN A 527 29.59 4.58 -28.33
C GLN A 527 29.64 3.59 -27.15
N ARG A 528 29.51 4.06 -25.90
CA ARG A 528 29.67 3.26 -24.67
C ARG A 528 28.42 2.47 -24.24
N LEU A 529 27.42 2.39 -25.10
CA LEU A 529 26.04 1.98 -24.77
C LEU A 529 25.52 0.90 -25.73
N GLN A 530 26.46 0.17 -26.36
CA GLN A 530 26.17 -0.93 -27.29
C GLN A 530 26.58 -2.30 -26.71
N ASP A 531 27.26 -2.32 -25.57
CA ASP A 531 27.82 -3.54 -24.94
C ASP A 531 26.95 -4.09 -23.79
N ILE A 532 25.70 -3.62 -23.65
CA ILE A 532 24.72 -4.13 -22.68
C ILE A 532 23.73 -5.04 -23.41
N GLU A 533 24.14 -6.29 -23.64
CA GLU A 533 23.23 -7.38 -24.01
C GLU A 533 22.72 -8.07 -22.72
N LEU A 534 21.43 -8.43 -22.71
CA LEU A 534 20.75 -9.12 -21.61
C LEU A 534 20.05 -10.37 -22.16
N ASP A 535 20.71 -11.52 -22.01
CA ASP A 535 20.14 -12.88 -22.10
C ASP A 535 19.93 -13.41 -20.66
#